data_AF-A0A3L8SBC3-F1
#
_entry.id   AF-A0A3L8SBC3-F1
#
_cell.length_a   1.000
_cell.length_b   1.000
_cell.length_c   1.000
_cell.angle_alpha   90.00
_cell.angle_beta   90.00
_cell.angle_gamma   90.00
#
_symmetry.space_group_name_H-M   'P 1'
#
loop_
_entity.id
_entity.type
_entity.pdbx_description
1 polymer ?
#
loop_
_entity_poly.entity_id
_entity_poly.type
_entity_poly.pdbx_seq_one_letter_code
_entity_poly.pdbx_strand_id
1 'polypeptide(L)'
;MFLLSFVQSVRVLVDAREKLHIPWGDPANQSNGDKVMAFDTRAVPVVQGMVETGVFLDYLPAIRALWADSGIQHAYDRRREFQL
;
A
#
# COMPACT_ATOMS: atom_id res chain seq x y z
N MET A 1 14.68 1.60 -8.80
CA MET A 1 14.81 1.67 -7.32
C MET A 1 13.71 2.49 -6.63
N PHE A 2 13.06 3.48 -7.27
CA PHE A 2 12.05 4.35 -6.63
C PHE A 2 10.60 3.83 -6.58
N LEU A 3 10.20 2.86 -7.41
CA LEU A 3 8.80 2.39 -7.49
C LEU A 3 8.46 1.28 -6.49
N LEU A 4 9.44 0.43 -6.16
CA LEU A 4 9.31 -0.63 -5.18
C LEU A 4 9.09 -0.09 -3.76
N SER A 5 9.72 1.04 -3.41
CA SER A 5 9.52 1.65 -2.10
C SER A 5 8.08 2.12 -1.91
N PHE A 6 7.43 2.67 -2.94
CA PHE A 6 6.09 3.22 -2.80
C PHE A 6 5.01 2.16 -2.54
N VAL A 7 5.02 1.05 -3.29
CA VAL A 7 4.07 -0.06 -3.06
C VAL A 7 4.24 -0.65 -1.66
N GLN A 8 5.50 -0.84 -1.23
CA GLN A 8 5.80 -1.39 0.08
C GLN A 8 5.42 -0.42 1.21
N SER A 9 5.64 0.89 1.04
CA SER A 9 5.19 1.90 1.99
C SER A 9 3.67 1.87 2.18
N VAL A 10 2.90 1.75 1.08
CA VAL A 10 1.44 1.69 1.16
C VAL A 10 0.96 0.42 1.87
N ARG A 11 1.61 -0.74 1.64
CA ARG A 11 1.32 -1.97 2.40
C ARG A 11 1.57 -1.83 3.88
N VAL A 12 2.69 -1.22 4.26
CA VAL A 12 3.01 -0.96 5.68
C VAL A 12 1.93 -0.08 6.31
N LEU A 13 1.40 0.91 5.57
CA LEU A 13 0.31 1.75 6.08
C LEU A 13 -1.02 1.02 6.20
N VAL A 14 -1.35 0.14 5.26
CA VAL A 14 -2.55 -0.72 5.34
C VAL A 14 -2.47 -1.64 6.56
N ASP A 15 -1.32 -2.28 6.77
CA ASP A 15 -1.05 -3.15 7.93
C ASP A 15 -1.06 -2.35 9.25
N ALA A 16 -0.46 -1.16 9.28
CA ALA A 16 -0.51 -0.27 10.44
C ALA A 16 -1.93 0.19 10.76
N ARG A 17 -2.73 0.55 9.75
CA ARG A 17 -4.15 0.91 9.91
C ARG A 17 -4.93 -0.23 10.58
N GLU A 18 -4.74 -1.47 10.13
CA GLU A 18 -5.39 -2.65 10.70
C GLU A 18 -4.96 -2.90 12.15
N LYS A 19 -3.65 -2.85 12.44
CA LYS A 19 -3.09 -2.98 13.81
C LYS A 19 -3.54 -1.88 14.76
N LEU A 20 -3.76 -0.68 14.24
CA LEU A 20 -4.26 0.47 14.99
C LEU A 20 -5.79 0.50 15.08
N HIS A 21 -6.48 -0.50 14.52
CA HIS A 21 -7.94 -0.58 14.45
C HIS A 21 -8.60 0.67 13.86
N ILE A 22 -7.94 1.32 12.89
CA ILE A 22 -8.47 2.52 12.22
C ILE A 22 -9.48 2.06 11.15
N PRO A 23 -10.74 2.54 11.17
CA PRO A 23 -11.69 2.23 10.10
C PRO A 23 -11.24 2.84 8.77
N TRP A 24 -11.66 2.26 7.64
CA TRP A 24 -11.47 2.91 6.34
C TRP A 24 -12.26 4.21 6.28
N GLY A 25 -11.71 5.21 5.58
CA GLY A 25 -12.46 6.40 5.21
C GLY A 25 -13.57 6.07 4.21
N ASP A 26 -13.25 5.25 3.21
CA ASP A 26 -14.19 4.68 2.26
C ASP A 26 -14.20 3.14 2.37
N PRO A 27 -15.33 2.50 2.72
CA PRO A 27 -15.44 1.04 2.78
C PRO A 27 -15.05 0.33 1.47
N ALA A 28 -15.19 0.97 0.31
CA ALA A 28 -14.76 0.41 -0.98
C ALA A 28 -13.24 0.17 -1.04
N ASN A 29 -12.46 0.90 -0.23
CA ASN A 29 -11.01 0.73 -0.14
C ASN A 29 -10.58 -0.57 0.53
N GLN A 30 -11.47 -1.30 1.20
CA GLN A 30 -11.15 -2.65 1.68
C GLN A 30 -10.64 -3.54 0.53
N SER A 31 -11.34 -3.54 -0.60
CA SER A 31 -10.94 -4.34 -1.77
C SER A 31 -9.59 -3.90 -2.38
N ASN A 32 -9.31 -2.58 -2.34
CA ASN A 32 -8.03 -2.04 -2.78
C ASN A 32 -6.90 -2.45 -1.84
N GLY A 33 -7.16 -2.46 -0.52
CA GLY A 33 -6.24 -2.92 0.51
C GLY A 33 -5.88 -4.38 0.34
N ASP A 34 -6.90 -5.25 0.18
CA ASP A 34 -6.73 -6.68 -0.05
C ASP A 34 -5.92 -6.94 -1.33
N LYS A 35 -6.20 -6.20 -2.41
CA LYS A 35 -5.46 -6.28 -3.68
C LYS A 35 -3.97 -5.94 -3.50
N VAL A 36 -3.66 -4.87 -2.77
CA VAL A 36 -2.27 -4.44 -2.51
C VAL A 36 -1.56 -5.37 -1.53
N MET A 37 -2.28 -5.96 -0.57
CA MET A 37 -1.74 -6.97 0.35
C MET A 37 -1.49 -8.33 -0.31
N ALA A 38 -2.27 -8.69 -1.34
CA ALA A 38 -2.07 -9.89 -2.15
C ALA A 38 -0.88 -9.78 -3.14
N PHE A 39 -0.30 -8.58 -3.31
CA PHE A 39 0.84 -8.38 -4.21
C PHE A 39 2.08 -9.10 -3.68
N ASP A 40 2.38 -10.30 -4.13
CA ASP A 40 3.59 -11.00 -3.66
C ASP A 40 4.84 -10.53 -4.43
N THR A 41 5.61 -9.63 -3.82
CA THR A 41 6.87 -9.10 -4.37
C THR A 41 7.91 -10.20 -4.61
N ARG A 42 7.75 -11.40 -4.01
CA ARG A 42 8.62 -12.56 -4.24
C ARG A 42 8.19 -13.40 -5.44
N ALA A 43 6.92 -13.32 -5.84
CA ALA A 43 6.36 -14.07 -6.97
C ALA A 43 6.41 -13.29 -8.29
N VAL A 44 6.48 -11.96 -8.23
CA VAL A 44 6.67 -11.13 -9.42
C VAL A 44 8.10 -11.34 -9.95
N PRO A 45 8.30 -11.72 -11.21
CA PRO A 45 9.63 -11.83 -11.80
C PRO A 45 10.30 -10.45 -11.78
N VAL A 46 11.16 -10.24 -10.80
CA VAL A 46 11.97 -9.03 -10.68
C VAL A 46 13.12 -9.14 -11.66
N VAL A 47 12.92 -8.63 -12.88
CA VAL A 47 14.01 -8.52 -13.86
C VAL A 47 14.84 -7.29 -13.46
N GLN A 48 16.09 -7.51 -13.02
CA GLN A 48 17.04 -6.44 -12.65
C GLN A 48 16.54 -5.46 -11.56
N GLY A 49 15.89 -5.95 -10.51
CA GLY A 49 15.44 -5.10 -9.39
C GLY A 49 14.27 -4.16 -9.73
N MET A 50 13.62 -4.36 -10.88
CA MET A 50 12.44 -3.62 -11.29
C MET A 50 11.25 -4.57 -11.36
N VAL A 51 10.17 -4.21 -10.67
CA VAL A 51 8.84 -4.77 -10.96
C VAL A 51 8.51 -4.39 -12.39
N GLU A 52 8.07 -5.35 -13.19
CA GLU A 52 7.61 -5.10 -14.55
C GLU A 52 6.62 -3.93 -14.55
N THR A 53 6.94 -2.86 -15.28
CA THR A 53 6.21 -1.57 -15.22
C THR A 53 4.71 -1.75 -15.48
N GLY A 54 4.31 -2.74 -16.29
CA GLY A 54 2.92 -3.09 -16.54
C GLY A 54 2.18 -3.48 -15.26
N VAL A 55 2.78 -4.33 -14.43
CA VAL A 55 2.19 -4.77 -13.16
C VAL A 55 2.00 -3.57 -12.24
N PHE A 56 3.00 -2.68 -12.12
CA PHE A 56 2.87 -1.48 -11.28
C PHE A 56 1.70 -0.58 -11.71
N LEU A 57 1.49 -0.42 -13.03
CA LEU A 57 0.39 0.38 -13.57
C LEU A 57 -1.00 -0.19 -13.20
N ASP A 58 -1.14 -1.51 -13.07
CA ASP A 58 -2.41 -2.16 -12.66
C ASP A 58 -2.76 -1.94 -11.17
N TYR A 59 -1.75 -1.70 -10.32
CA TYR A 59 -1.94 -1.37 -8.91
C TYR A 59 -2.05 0.13 -8.67
N LEU A 60 -1.60 0.96 -9.61
CA LEU A 60 -1.58 2.43 -9.46
C LEU A 60 -2.95 3.03 -9.07
N PRO A 61 -4.10 2.62 -9.66
CA PRO A 61 -5.41 3.15 -9.26
C PRO A 61 -5.76 2.78 -7.81
N ALA A 62 -5.50 1.53 -7.41
CA ALA A 62 -5.76 1.05 -6.06
C ALA A 62 -4.88 1.79 -5.04
N ILE A 63 -3.59 1.97 -5.36
CA ILE A 63 -2.66 2.69 -4.50
C ILE A 63 -3.07 4.17 -4.35
N ARG A 64 -3.51 4.82 -5.42
CA ARG A 64 -4.02 6.21 -5.35
C ARG A 64 -5.27 6.33 -4.48
N ALA A 65 -6.20 5.38 -4.61
CA ALA A 65 -7.41 5.35 -3.79
C ALA A 65 -7.08 5.14 -2.30
N LEU A 66 -6.17 4.20 -1.99
CA LEU A 66 -5.70 3.98 -0.62
C LEU A 66 -4.95 5.19 -0.06
N TRP A 67 -4.09 5.84 -0.85
CA TRP A 67 -3.37 7.02 -0.39
C TRP A 67 -4.31 8.19 -0.09
N ALA A 68 -5.41 8.32 -0.84
CA ALA A 68 -6.42 9.35 -0.59
C ALA A 68 -7.36 9.03 0.60
N ASP A 69 -7.31 7.80 1.14
CA ASP A 69 -8.18 7.37 2.23
C ASP A 69 -7.80 8.03 3.56
N SER A 70 -8.80 8.53 4.28
CA SER A 70 -8.58 9.20 5.56
C SER A 70 -8.04 8.25 6.64
N GLY A 71 -8.38 6.97 6.60
CA GLY A 71 -7.85 5.95 7.52
C GLY A 71 -6.36 5.70 7.28
N ILE A 72 -5.93 5.69 6.02
CA ILE A 72 -4.51 5.56 5.65
C ILE A 72 -3.73 6.83 5.99
N GLN A 73 -4.27 8.01 5.71
CA GLN A 73 -3.64 9.29 6.13
C GLN A 73 -3.49 9.36 7.66
N HIS A 74 -4.49 8.91 8.42
CA HIS A 74 -4.43 8.86 9.87
C HIS A 74 -3.35 7.87 10.38
N ALA A 75 -3.20 6.70 9.74
CA ALA A 75 -2.10 5.78 10.01
C ALA A 75 -0.73 6.41 9.67
N TYR A 76 -0.64 7.16 8.56
CA TYR A 76 0.58 7.84 8.13
C TYR A 76 0.98 9.00 9.06
N ASP A 77 0.03 9.73 9.64
CA ASP A 77 0.32 10.79 10.62
C ASP A 77 0.84 10.23 11.94
N ARG A 78 0.36 9.04 12.33
CA ARG A 78 0.85 8.29 13.49
C ARG A 78 2.18 7.57 13.26
N ARG A 79 2.80 7.69 12.08
CA ARG A 79 4.13 7.13 11.79
C ARG A 79 5.24 7.62 12.72
N ARG A 80 5.03 8.71 13.47
CA ARG A 80 5.97 9.16 14.50
C ARG A 80 5.99 8.27 15.75
N GLU A 81 4.92 7.50 16.00
CA GLU A 81 4.86 6.52 17.11
C GLU A 81 5.58 5.21 16.76
N PHE A 82 5.72 4.91 15.47
CA PHE A 82 6.35 3.69 14.95
C PHE A 82 7.54 4.12 14.11
N GLN A 83 8.75 4.16 14.68
CA GLN A 83 9.95 4.55 13.94
C GLN A 83 10.02 3.83 12.57
N LEU A 84 9.68 4.56 11.50
CA LEU A 84 9.77 4.14 10.10
C LEU A 84 10.90 4.90 9.42
#